data_AF-A0A7S4T573-F1
#
_entry.id   AF-A0A7S4T573-F1
#
_cell.length_a   1.000
_cell.length_b   1.000
_cell.length_c   1.000
_cell.angle_alpha   90.00
_cell.angle_beta   90.00
_cell.angle_gamma   90.00
#
_symmetry.space_group_name_H-M   'P 1'
#
loop_
_entity.id
_entity.type
_entity.pdbx_description
1 polymer ?
#
loop_
_entity_poly.entity_id
_entity_poly.type
_entity_poly.pdbx_seq_one_letter_code
_entity_poly.pdbx_strand_id
1 'polypeptide(L)'
;GGQPGASGPQVGRRAPASAPLQHMSYDFPGGPGGQHVEPTTIRRLLSAPGGLVVPCFQRSYCWSRRQISDWFQVATRGVQSGGSCGKVILTRTAASKHGGQPPSLLIDGQQRMCTSLLLLAAIRDAAKEHPSSDLRAQGLVDEIGQVLFAPSGGALRLTASRWDREALADLIANRPSPGSLLSDAKACFDGGFRRPRLWSSQQLAAVAAQLLDRLPLMAVTWKDPLAACQVYLWIQEKSLFSMAAQPDATMLGVRFRALDLARNLLMSPFLSGSVEDQERAYEELWLPWQAQFGSAAAADAFLTAFARERSAEGGGKPSALMVQLDGLAPLCLQGGISIEHICAYARFAAEFERLAAERGGEGATRALLSEMSAAARSVKAPRMDDAGGTA
;
A
#
# COMPACT_ATOMS: atom_id res chain seq x y z
N GLY A 1 46.94 -32.08 26.02
CA GLY A 1 45.60 -31.48 26.04
C GLY A 1 45.59 -30.32 25.08
N GLY A 2 44.93 -30.48 23.93
CA GLY A 2 44.93 -29.49 22.85
C GLY A 2 43.97 -28.32 23.13
N GLN A 3 44.40 -27.12 22.77
CA GLN A 3 43.58 -25.90 22.75
C GLN A 3 42.46 -26.01 21.71
N PRO A 4 41.27 -25.43 21.93
CA PRO A 4 40.24 -25.34 20.91
C PRO A 4 40.57 -24.20 19.92
N GLY A 5 40.55 -24.56 18.64
CA GLY A 5 40.88 -23.69 17.52
C GLY A 5 39.87 -22.57 17.26
N ALA A 6 40.40 -21.52 16.65
CA ALA A 6 39.73 -20.30 16.25
C ALA A 6 38.50 -20.54 15.36
N SER A 7 37.36 -19.99 15.78
CA SER A 7 36.17 -19.80 14.96
C SER A 7 36.43 -18.73 13.90
N GLY A 8 36.59 -19.15 12.65
CA GLY A 8 36.64 -18.27 11.49
C GLY A 8 35.32 -17.51 11.29
N PRO A 9 35.35 -16.35 10.60
CA PRO A 9 34.15 -15.55 10.37
C PRO A 9 33.14 -16.37 9.56
N GLN A 10 31.93 -16.53 10.10
CA GLN A 10 30.78 -17.03 9.36
C GLN A 10 30.50 -16.07 8.21
N VAL A 11 30.96 -16.43 7.02
CA VAL A 11 30.57 -15.79 5.77
C VAL A 11 29.06 -15.98 5.65
N GLY A 12 28.32 -14.90 5.90
CA GLY A 12 26.88 -14.87 5.72
C GLY A 12 26.54 -15.37 4.33
N ARG A 13 25.82 -16.50 4.26
CA ARG A 13 25.23 -16.99 3.01
C ARG A 13 24.35 -15.89 2.44
N ARG A 14 24.84 -15.21 1.41
CA ARG A 14 24.05 -14.32 0.57
C ARG A 14 22.95 -15.20 -0.05
N ALA A 15 21.69 -14.94 0.29
CA ALA A 15 20.57 -15.64 -0.34
C ALA A 15 20.67 -15.44 -1.87
N PRO A 16 20.47 -16.50 -2.68
CA PRO A 16 20.49 -16.36 -4.13
C PRO A 16 19.39 -15.36 -4.56
N ALA A 17 19.69 -14.52 -5.54
CA ALA A 17 18.82 -13.45 -6.05
C ALA A 17 17.52 -13.95 -6.73
N SER A 18 17.20 -15.24 -6.62
CA SER A 18 16.08 -15.92 -7.27
C SER A 18 15.53 -17.08 -6.43
N ALA A 19 15.52 -16.94 -5.10
CA ALA A 19 14.78 -17.89 -4.28
C ALA A 19 13.28 -17.80 -4.62
N PRO A 20 12.56 -18.93 -4.73
CA PRO A 20 11.12 -18.92 -4.97
C PRO A 20 10.40 -18.19 -3.84
N LEU A 21 9.29 -17.52 -4.17
CA LEU A 21 8.51 -16.79 -3.19
C LEU A 21 7.91 -17.76 -2.16
N GLN A 22 8.12 -17.46 -0.89
CA GLN A 22 7.61 -18.21 0.26
C GLN A 22 6.29 -17.60 0.73
N HIS A 23 5.18 -18.17 0.30
CA HIS A 23 3.86 -17.74 0.73
C HIS A 23 3.57 -18.18 2.17
N MET A 24 2.86 -17.33 2.92
CA MET A 24 2.35 -17.61 4.27
C MET A 24 3.38 -18.13 5.28
N SER A 25 4.65 -17.79 5.10
CA SER A 25 5.68 -18.17 6.05
C SER A 25 5.31 -17.70 7.47
N TYR A 26 5.39 -18.61 8.46
CA TYR A 26 5.33 -18.18 9.85
C TYR A 26 6.51 -17.26 10.15
N ASP A 27 7.68 -17.66 9.66
CA ASP A 27 8.94 -16.96 9.83
C ASP A 27 9.04 -15.75 8.90
N PHE A 28 9.71 -14.73 9.42
CA PHE A 28 10.00 -13.54 8.65
C PHE A 28 11.00 -13.89 7.50
N PRO A 29 10.73 -13.48 6.24
CA PRO A 29 11.57 -13.89 5.10
C PRO A 29 13.05 -13.49 5.15
N GLY A 30 13.40 -12.44 5.91
CA GLY A 30 14.79 -12.03 6.11
C GLY A 30 15.45 -12.61 7.37
N GLY A 31 14.82 -13.60 8.01
CA GLY A 31 15.32 -14.25 9.22
C GLY A 31 15.31 -13.38 10.50
N PRO A 32 15.73 -13.92 11.65
CA PRO A 32 15.81 -13.17 12.90
C PRO A 32 16.67 -11.92 12.76
N GLY A 33 16.12 -10.73 13.06
CA GLY A 33 16.84 -9.45 12.98
C GLY A 33 16.84 -8.76 11.60
N GLY A 34 16.14 -9.33 10.61
CA GLY A 34 15.96 -8.74 9.27
C GLY A 34 14.98 -7.56 9.21
N GLN A 35 14.29 -7.28 10.32
CA GLN A 35 13.38 -6.14 10.48
C GLN A 35 13.76 -5.29 11.69
N HIS A 36 13.49 -4.00 11.61
CA HIS A 36 13.56 -3.05 12.72
C HIS A 36 12.15 -2.53 13.01
N VAL A 37 11.65 -2.74 14.23
CA VAL A 37 10.36 -2.24 14.68
C VAL A 37 10.60 -1.17 15.71
N GLU A 38 10.10 0.05 15.48
CA GLU A 38 10.30 1.17 16.40
C GLU A 38 9.08 2.11 16.43
N PRO A 39 8.83 2.81 17.54
CA PRO A 39 7.95 3.96 17.54
C PRO A 39 8.44 5.04 16.57
N THR A 40 7.52 5.67 15.86
CA THR A 40 7.82 6.72 14.89
C THR A 40 6.77 7.81 14.93
N THR A 41 6.99 8.89 14.17
CA THR A 41 6.05 10.00 14.01
C THR A 41 5.86 10.32 12.54
N ILE A 42 4.74 10.97 12.19
CA ILE A 42 4.49 11.40 10.80
C ILE A 42 5.59 12.37 10.36
N ARG A 43 6.04 13.26 11.26
CA ARG A 43 7.17 14.15 10.97
C ARG A 43 8.44 13.39 10.62
N ARG A 44 8.81 12.36 11.40
CA ARG A 44 10.02 11.56 11.16
C ARG A 44 9.95 10.86 9.80
N LEU A 45 8.79 10.30 9.48
CA LEU A 45 8.56 9.62 8.20
C LEU A 45 8.69 10.59 7.02
N LEU A 46 8.03 11.75 7.08
CA LEU A 46 8.13 12.78 6.03
C LEU A 46 9.50 13.47 6.01
N SER A 47 10.28 13.38 7.08
CA SER A 47 11.65 13.93 7.14
C SER A 47 12.73 13.00 6.61
N ALA A 48 12.37 11.83 6.07
CA ALA A 48 13.32 10.95 5.41
C ALA A 48 14.04 11.68 4.25
N PRO A 49 15.40 11.70 4.21
CA PRO A 49 16.16 12.50 3.25
C PRO A 49 15.83 12.22 1.77
N GLY A 50 15.57 10.97 1.41
CA GLY A 50 15.16 10.58 0.05
C GLY A 50 13.66 10.72 -0.22
N GLY A 51 12.88 11.18 0.76
CA GLY A 51 11.42 11.16 0.72
C GLY A 51 10.83 9.75 0.87
N LEU A 52 9.51 9.70 0.76
CA LEU A 52 8.71 8.49 0.80
C LEU A 52 8.05 8.27 -0.57
N VAL A 53 8.13 7.05 -1.08
CA VAL A 53 7.48 6.67 -2.35
C VAL A 53 6.54 5.50 -2.09
N VAL A 54 5.29 5.64 -2.50
CA VAL A 54 4.34 4.54 -2.57
C VAL A 54 4.57 3.82 -3.91
N PRO A 55 4.69 2.48 -3.96
CA PRO A 55 4.77 1.75 -5.22
C PRO A 55 3.64 2.17 -6.17
N CYS A 56 3.97 2.42 -7.44
CA CYS A 56 3.04 2.98 -8.42
C CYS A 56 1.75 2.16 -8.58
N PHE A 57 1.87 0.84 -8.43
CA PHE A 57 0.80 -0.13 -8.57
C PHE A 57 -0.01 -0.36 -7.29
N GLN A 58 0.22 0.37 -6.21
CA GLN A 58 -0.66 0.27 -5.04
C GLN A 58 -2.08 0.75 -5.35
N ARG A 59 -3.05 0.30 -4.56
CA ARG A 59 -4.45 0.72 -4.73
C ARG A 59 -4.59 2.24 -4.58
N SER A 60 -5.53 2.81 -5.32
CA SER A 60 -5.94 4.21 -5.15
C SER A 60 -6.48 4.48 -3.74
N TYR A 61 -6.56 5.76 -3.38
CA TYR A 61 -7.15 6.21 -2.14
C TYR A 61 -8.59 5.70 -2.00
N CYS A 62 -8.93 5.15 -0.83
CA CYS A 62 -10.19 4.43 -0.62
C CYS A 62 -10.77 4.54 0.80
N TRP A 63 -10.25 5.44 1.64
CA TRP A 63 -10.87 5.68 2.94
C TRP A 63 -12.27 6.28 2.79
N SER A 64 -13.20 5.71 3.53
CA SER A 64 -14.58 6.21 3.63
C SER A 64 -14.67 7.50 4.44
N ARG A 65 -15.79 8.23 4.30
CA ARG A 65 -16.08 9.41 5.14
C ARG A 65 -15.99 9.12 6.64
N ARG A 66 -16.39 7.93 7.07
CA ARG A 66 -16.24 7.50 8.46
C ARG A 66 -14.77 7.47 8.88
N GLN A 67 -13.90 6.82 8.11
CA GLN A 67 -12.47 6.75 8.40
C GLN A 67 -11.80 8.14 8.38
N ILE A 68 -12.21 9.02 7.47
CA ILE A 68 -11.75 10.40 7.41
C ILE A 68 -12.13 11.16 8.70
N SER A 69 -13.40 11.04 9.14
CA SER A 69 -13.87 11.62 10.39
C SER A 69 -13.14 11.07 11.61
N ASP A 70 -12.96 9.74 11.67
CA ASP A 70 -12.24 9.09 12.77
C ASP A 70 -10.78 9.55 12.82
N TRP A 71 -10.12 9.71 11.66
CA TRP A 71 -8.76 10.26 11.59
C TRP A 71 -8.69 11.72 12.06
N PHE A 72 -9.68 12.54 11.71
CA PHE A 72 -9.80 13.90 12.22
C PHE A 72 -9.94 13.93 13.74
N GLN A 73 -10.75 13.04 14.31
CA GLN A 73 -10.91 12.92 15.76
C GLN A 73 -9.61 12.49 16.44
N VAL A 74 -8.91 11.51 15.87
CA VAL A 74 -7.59 11.08 16.38
C VAL A 74 -6.58 12.22 16.36
N ALA A 75 -6.54 13.01 15.28
CA ALA A 75 -5.64 14.16 15.18
C ALA A 75 -5.99 15.29 16.15
N THR A 76 -7.28 15.48 16.49
CA THR A 76 -7.74 16.57 17.35
C THR A 76 -7.77 16.21 18.84
N ARG A 77 -8.05 14.96 19.17
CA ARG A 77 -8.26 14.49 20.55
C ARG A 77 -7.19 13.50 21.02
N GLY A 78 -6.33 13.03 20.11
CA GLY A 78 -5.45 11.91 20.36
C GLY A 78 -6.20 10.58 20.35
N VAL A 79 -5.50 9.53 20.76
CA VAL A 79 -6.10 8.20 20.99
C VAL A 79 -6.34 7.99 22.48
N GLN A 80 -7.23 7.07 22.83
CA GLN A 80 -7.39 6.62 24.21
C GLN A 80 -6.08 6.00 24.74
N SER A 81 -5.92 5.97 26.06
CA SER A 81 -4.73 5.35 26.69
C SER A 81 -4.56 3.90 26.24
N GLY A 82 -3.35 3.53 25.80
CA GLY A 82 -3.08 2.22 25.19
C GLY A 82 -3.52 2.07 23.72
N GLY A 83 -4.12 3.12 23.13
CA GLY A 83 -4.51 3.14 21.73
C GLY A 83 -3.33 3.19 20.76
N SER A 84 -3.55 2.71 19.54
CA SER A 84 -2.55 2.72 18.46
C SER A 84 -3.12 3.39 17.22
N CYS A 85 -2.29 4.17 16.53
CA CYS A 85 -2.58 4.66 15.18
C CYS A 85 -2.13 3.68 14.10
N GLY A 86 -1.81 2.43 14.47
CA GLY A 86 -1.36 1.37 13.59
C GLY A 86 0.14 1.44 13.28
N LYS A 87 0.52 0.73 12.21
CA LYS A 87 1.89 0.65 11.72
C LYS A 87 2.03 1.21 10.31
N VAL A 88 3.22 1.68 9.99
CA VAL A 88 3.70 1.91 8.61
C VAL A 88 4.83 0.94 8.32
N ILE A 89 4.97 0.58 7.07
CA ILE A 89 5.85 -0.50 6.64
C ILE A 89 6.71 0.05 5.51
N LEU A 90 8.03 0.04 5.72
CA LEU A 90 9.01 0.70 4.87
C LEU A 90 10.12 -0.25 4.45
N THR A 91 10.42 -0.33 3.17
CA THR A 91 11.68 -0.93 2.71
C THR A 91 12.59 0.14 2.10
N ARG A 92 13.90 -0.08 2.13
CA ARG A 92 14.84 0.78 1.44
C ARG A 92 14.82 0.46 -0.04
N THR A 93 14.82 1.47 -0.91
CA THR A 93 15.05 1.22 -2.33
C THR A 93 16.54 0.96 -2.58
N ALA A 94 16.86 0.30 -3.69
CA ALA A 94 18.25 0.15 -4.13
C ALA A 94 18.88 1.54 -4.30
N ALA A 95 20.20 1.65 -4.08
CA ALA A 95 20.90 2.93 -4.13
C ALA A 95 20.59 3.67 -5.45
N SER A 96 20.26 4.96 -5.35
CA SER A 96 20.03 5.80 -6.52
C SER A 96 21.29 5.84 -7.38
N LYS A 97 21.15 5.61 -8.69
CA LYS A 97 22.24 5.74 -9.67
C LYS A 97 22.79 7.17 -9.76
N HIS A 98 22.14 8.15 -9.12
CA HIS A 98 22.45 9.59 -9.25
C HIS A 98 22.95 10.24 -7.95
N GLY A 99 23.51 9.46 -7.03
CA GLY A 99 24.26 9.99 -5.87
C GLY A 99 23.43 10.65 -4.77
N GLY A 100 22.09 10.60 -4.86
CA GLY A 100 21.18 11.00 -3.79
C GLY A 100 20.85 9.87 -2.80
N GLN A 101 20.38 10.23 -1.60
CA GLN A 101 19.83 9.24 -0.67
C GLN A 101 18.58 8.59 -1.31
N PRO A 102 18.53 7.25 -1.44
CA PRO A 102 17.39 6.58 -2.05
C PRO A 102 16.10 6.82 -1.25
N PRO A 103 14.93 7.00 -1.91
CA PRO A 103 13.65 7.11 -1.23
C PRO A 103 13.36 5.85 -0.41
N SER A 104 12.61 6.00 0.67
CA SER A 104 12.03 4.83 1.36
C SER A 104 10.73 4.44 0.67
N LEU A 105 10.58 3.16 0.36
CA LEU A 105 9.38 2.62 -0.27
C LEU A 105 8.35 2.28 0.80
N LEU A 106 7.20 2.95 0.76
CA LEU A 106 6.07 2.75 1.66
C LEU A 106 5.19 1.59 1.17
N ILE A 107 5.39 0.42 1.76
CA ILE A 107 4.69 -0.82 1.40
C ILE A 107 3.28 -0.88 2.01
N ASP A 108 3.11 -0.37 3.22
CA ASP A 108 1.80 -0.29 3.88
C ASP A 108 1.73 0.97 4.77
N GLY A 109 0.52 1.50 4.94
CA GLY A 109 0.26 2.79 5.58
C GLY A 109 -0.04 3.93 4.60
N GLN A 110 -0.10 3.66 3.29
CA GLN A 110 -0.29 4.69 2.26
C GLN A 110 -1.53 5.59 2.48
N GLN A 111 -2.65 5.00 2.89
CA GLN A 111 -3.93 5.72 3.04
C GLN A 111 -3.84 6.70 4.20
N ARG A 112 -3.19 6.27 5.28
CA ARG A 112 -2.94 7.09 6.47
C ARG A 112 -2.00 8.25 6.16
N MET A 113 -0.93 7.98 5.42
CA MET A 113 0.02 9.04 5.02
C MET A 113 -0.65 10.06 4.10
N CYS A 114 -1.37 9.63 3.06
CA CYS A 114 -2.09 10.54 2.17
C CYS A 114 -3.13 11.38 2.94
N THR A 115 -3.92 10.75 3.82
CA THR A 115 -4.93 11.47 4.62
C THR A 115 -4.29 12.49 5.56
N SER A 116 -3.14 12.15 6.14
CA SER A 116 -2.40 13.06 7.02
C SER A 116 -1.86 14.27 6.27
N LEU A 117 -1.38 14.07 5.03
CA LEU A 117 -0.97 15.17 4.15
C LEU A 117 -2.14 16.10 3.81
N LEU A 118 -3.32 15.54 3.49
CA LEU A 118 -4.52 16.33 3.24
C LEU A 118 -4.97 17.11 4.48
N LEU A 119 -4.89 16.50 5.66
CA LEU A 119 -5.22 17.16 6.93
C LEU A 119 -4.24 18.30 7.24
N LEU A 120 -2.93 18.08 7.06
CA LEU A 120 -1.92 19.13 7.18
C LEU A 120 -2.17 20.28 6.20
N ALA A 121 -2.49 19.97 4.95
CA ALA A 121 -2.84 20.98 3.95
C ALA A 121 -4.06 21.80 4.40
N ALA A 122 -5.12 21.16 4.93
CA ALA A 122 -6.29 21.85 5.45
C ALA A 122 -5.97 22.75 6.66
N ILE A 123 -5.13 22.28 7.59
CA ILE A 123 -4.66 23.08 8.74
C ILE A 123 -3.87 24.30 8.26
N ARG A 124 -2.95 24.11 7.30
CA ARG A 124 -2.18 25.19 6.69
C ARG A 124 -3.08 26.21 5.99
N ASP A 125 -4.06 25.74 5.22
CA ASP A 125 -4.96 26.61 4.49
C ASP A 125 -5.84 27.43 5.45
N ALA A 126 -6.33 26.82 6.54
CA ALA A 126 -7.03 27.54 7.60
C ALA A 126 -6.11 28.56 8.32
N ALA A 127 -4.85 28.21 8.58
CA ALA A 127 -3.89 29.13 9.19
C ALA A 127 -3.60 30.36 8.31
N LYS A 128 -3.65 30.23 6.98
CA LYS A 128 -3.52 31.36 6.03
C LYS A 128 -4.68 32.36 6.09
N GLU A 129 -5.84 31.97 6.61
CA GLU A 129 -6.98 32.87 6.79
C GLU A 129 -6.81 33.82 7.99
N HIS A 130 -5.82 33.58 8.86
CA HIS A 130 -5.49 34.49 9.96
C HIS A 130 -4.78 35.75 9.45
N PRO A 131 -4.91 36.89 10.16
CA PRO A 131 -4.19 38.12 9.81
C PRO A 131 -2.68 37.87 9.68
N SER A 132 -2.03 38.56 8.74
CA SER A 132 -0.58 38.47 8.52
C SER A 132 0.26 38.86 9.76
N SER A 133 -0.33 39.63 10.68
CA SER A 133 0.27 39.96 11.98
C SER A 133 0.29 38.81 12.99
N ASP A 134 -0.47 37.73 12.77
CA ASP A 134 -0.43 36.53 13.62
C ASP A 134 0.80 35.68 13.28
N LEU A 135 1.91 35.98 13.95
CA LEU A 135 3.20 35.29 13.75
C LEU A 135 3.13 33.78 14.00
N ARG A 136 2.20 33.30 14.86
CA ARG A 136 2.02 31.86 15.10
C ARG A 136 1.38 31.20 13.89
N ALA A 137 0.37 31.85 13.31
CA ALA A 137 -0.26 31.34 12.09
C ALA A 137 0.76 31.29 10.94
N GLN A 138 1.57 32.34 10.76
CA GLN A 138 2.62 32.35 9.74
C GLN A 138 3.67 31.25 9.97
N GLY A 139 4.17 31.12 11.20
CA GLY A 139 5.11 30.06 11.54
C GLY A 139 4.55 28.65 11.31
N LEU A 140 3.27 28.44 11.59
CA LEU A 140 2.59 27.16 11.31
C LEU A 140 2.47 26.88 9.81
N VAL A 141 2.17 27.90 9.00
CA VAL A 141 2.12 27.77 7.54
C VAL A 141 3.48 27.35 6.99
N ASP A 142 4.55 27.99 7.45
CA ASP A 142 5.93 27.68 7.04
C ASP A 142 6.35 26.28 7.48
N GLU A 143 6.08 25.91 8.74
CA GLU A 143 6.38 24.59 9.29
C GLU A 143 5.69 23.47 8.48
N ILE A 144 4.38 23.61 8.24
CA ILE A 144 3.64 22.61 7.46
C ILE A 144 4.16 22.59 6.02
N GLY A 145 4.49 23.73 5.43
CA GLY A 145 5.13 23.80 4.11
C GLY A 145 6.42 22.99 4.05
N GLN A 146 7.30 23.13 5.04
CA GLN A 146 8.57 22.39 5.11
C GLN A 146 8.37 20.88 5.27
N VAL A 147 7.29 20.44 5.92
CA VAL A 147 6.96 19.02 6.09
C VAL A 147 6.34 18.42 4.82
N LEU A 148 5.50 19.18 4.11
CA LEU A 148 4.80 18.70 2.91
C LEU A 148 5.72 18.63 1.68
N PHE A 149 6.63 19.58 1.53
CA PHE A 149 7.46 19.75 0.34
C PHE A 149 8.94 19.40 0.57
N ALA A 150 9.59 18.88 -0.46
CA ALA A 150 11.02 18.62 -0.46
C ALA A 150 11.80 19.95 -0.33
N PRO A 151 12.98 19.96 0.32
CA PRO A 151 13.80 21.17 0.48
C PRO A 151 14.20 21.84 -0.83
N SER A 152 14.33 21.07 -1.92
CA SER A 152 14.60 21.56 -3.27
C SER A 152 13.43 22.37 -3.89
N GLY A 153 12.27 22.39 -3.23
CA GLY A 153 11.04 23.02 -3.72
C GLY A 153 10.28 22.18 -4.74
N GLY A 154 8.98 22.47 -4.88
CA GLY A 154 8.10 21.95 -5.94
C GLY A 154 7.57 20.52 -5.76
N ALA A 155 8.39 19.57 -5.32
CA ALA A 155 7.99 18.18 -5.13
C ALA A 155 7.46 17.92 -3.71
N LEU A 156 6.46 17.02 -3.59
CA LEU A 156 6.00 16.53 -2.29
C LEU A 156 7.01 15.56 -1.67
N ARG A 157 7.08 15.52 -0.33
CA ARG A 157 7.90 14.53 0.39
C ARG A 157 7.33 13.10 0.35
N LEU A 158 6.05 12.95 0.00
CA LEU A 158 5.39 11.67 -0.28
C LEU A 158 4.98 11.65 -1.75
N THR A 159 5.50 10.69 -2.51
CA THR A 159 4.97 10.33 -3.82
C THR A 159 3.90 9.26 -3.64
N ALA A 160 2.65 9.56 -4.00
CA ALA A 160 1.54 8.60 -3.89
C ALA A 160 1.54 7.58 -5.05
N SER A 161 0.59 6.63 -4.98
CA SER A 161 0.32 5.66 -6.04
C SER A 161 0.08 6.37 -7.39
N ARG A 162 0.21 5.64 -8.50
CA ARG A 162 0.08 6.21 -9.85
C ARG A 162 -1.25 6.94 -10.07
N TRP A 163 -2.32 6.47 -9.44
CA TRP A 163 -3.67 7.02 -9.57
C TRP A 163 -3.94 8.23 -8.67
N ASP A 164 -3.23 8.33 -7.55
CA ASP A 164 -3.46 9.36 -6.54
C ASP A 164 -2.49 10.55 -6.66
N ARG A 165 -1.38 10.37 -7.38
CA ARG A 165 -0.24 11.30 -7.39
C ARG A 165 -0.62 12.72 -7.79
N GLU A 166 -1.30 12.89 -8.92
CA GLU A 166 -1.70 14.21 -9.42
C GLU A 166 -2.74 14.86 -8.50
N ALA A 167 -3.80 14.12 -8.16
CA ALA A 167 -4.85 14.61 -7.29
C ALA A 167 -4.30 15.03 -5.91
N LEU A 168 -3.41 14.25 -5.31
CA LEU A 168 -2.77 14.61 -4.04
C LEU A 168 -1.93 15.87 -4.16
N ALA A 169 -1.13 16.00 -5.24
CA ALA A 169 -0.31 17.17 -5.49
C ALA A 169 -1.15 18.44 -5.68
N ASP A 170 -2.22 18.36 -6.46
CA ASP A 170 -3.15 19.47 -6.65
C ASP A 170 -3.82 19.89 -5.35
N LEU A 171 -4.37 18.96 -4.59
CA LEU A 171 -5.05 19.26 -3.33
C LEU A 171 -4.09 19.85 -2.29
N ILE A 172 -2.85 19.38 -2.21
CA ILE A 172 -1.83 19.96 -1.33
C ILE A 172 -1.39 21.35 -1.81
N ALA A 173 -1.40 21.61 -3.12
CA ALA A 173 -1.18 22.94 -3.66
C ALA A 173 -2.43 23.85 -3.59
N ASN A 174 -3.52 23.38 -2.96
CA ASN A 174 -4.82 24.05 -2.89
C ASN A 174 -5.41 24.33 -4.30
N ARG A 175 -5.19 23.41 -5.24
CA ARG A 175 -5.82 23.38 -6.56
C ARG A 175 -6.98 22.39 -6.58
N PRO A 176 -8.08 22.66 -7.31
CA PRO A 176 -9.19 21.72 -7.43
C PRO A 176 -8.76 20.41 -8.12
N SER A 177 -9.25 19.28 -7.62
CA SER A 177 -9.08 17.96 -8.25
C SER A 177 -10.37 17.15 -8.12
N PRO A 178 -11.40 17.46 -8.93
CA PRO A 178 -12.74 16.91 -8.78
C PRO A 178 -12.79 15.41 -9.09
N GLY A 179 -13.72 14.69 -8.46
CA GLY A 179 -14.03 13.30 -8.78
C GLY A 179 -13.14 12.26 -8.11
N SER A 180 -12.26 12.65 -7.18
CA SER A 180 -11.43 11.73 -6.40
C SER A 180 -11.88 11.62 -4.94
N LEU A 181 -11.71 10.45 -4.33
CA LEU A 181 -11.95 10.27 -2.89
C LEU A 181 -10.98 11.11 -2.03
N LEU A 182 -9.82 11.49 -2.58
CA LEU A 182 -8.90 12.44 -1.94
C LEU A 182 -9.55 13.83 -1.83
N SER A 183 -10.24 14.28 -2.88
CA SER A 183 -10.92 15.57 -2.88
C SER A 183 -12.06 15.62 -1.86
N ASP A 184 -12.81 14.52 -1.71
CA ASP A 184 -13.83 14.37 -0.67
C ASP A 184 -13.21 14.45 0.74
N ALA A 185 -12.06 13.80 0.94
CA ALA A 185 -11.34 13.84 2.21
C ALA A 185 -10.85 15.25 2.55
N LYS A 186 -10.21 15.94 1.59
CA LYS A 186 -9.76 17.33 1.76
C LYS A 186 -10.93 18.25 2.04
N ALA A 187 -12.02 18.15 1.28
CA ALA A 187 -13.23 18.95 1.48
C ALA A 187 -13.86 18.73 2.87
N CYS A 188 -13.81 17.49 3.39
CA CYS A 188 -14.27 17.20 4.74
C CYS A 188 -13.43 17.93 5.80
N PHE A 189 -12.09 17.92 5.68
CA PHE A 189 -11.21 18.64 6.59
C PHE A 189 -11.36 20.16 6.47
N ASP A 190 -11.42 20.69 5.25
CA ASP A 190 -11.65 22.11 5.01
C ASP A 190 -12.97 22.56 5.64
N GLY A 191 -14.04 21.76 5.47
CA GLY A 191 -15.32 21.99 6.14
C GLY A 191 -15.22 21.99 7.68
N GLY A 192 -14.34 21.15 8.24
CA GLY A 192 -14.07 21.09 9.69
C GLY A 192 -13.35 22.33 10.23
N PHE A 193 -12.52 22.98 9.41
CA PHE A 193 -11.78 24.19 9.79
C PHE A 193 -12.40 25.51 9.29
N ARG A 194 -13.35 25.47 8.34
CA ARG A 194 -14.06 26.63 7.71
C ARG A 194 -14.72 27.64 8.65
N ARG A 195 -14.71 27.39 9.95
CA ARG A 195 -15.17 28.37 10.96
C ARG A 195 -13.94 28.94 11.67
N PRO A 196 -13.22 29.92 11.06
CA PRO A 196 -12.01 30.50 11.66
C PRO A 196 -12.25 31.15 13.03
N ARG A 197 -13.49 31.58 13.32
CA ARG A 197 -13.88 32.04 14.67
C ARG A 197 -13.86 30.94 15.75
N LEU A 198 -13.83 29.67 15.36
CA LEU A 198 -13.77 28.52 16.27
C LEU A 198 -12.36 27.96 16.45
N TRP A 199 -11.43 28.28 15.55
CA TRP A 199 -10.07 27.75 15.55
C TRP A 199 -9.05 28.88 15.64
N SER A 200 -8.50 29.10 16.82
CA SER A 200 -7.34 29.99 16.99
C SER A 200 -6.08 29.37 16.37
N SER A 201 -5.09 30.21 16.05
CA SER A 201 -3.78 29.75 15.57
C SER A 201 -3.09 28.79 16.56
N GLN A 202 -3.37 28.93 17.86
CA GLN A 202 -2.92 28.00 18.90
C GLN A 202 -3.58 26.62 18.78
N GLN A 203 -4.90 26.57 18.53
CA GLN A 203 -5.61 25.29 18.36
C GLN A 203 -5.17 24.58 17.08
N LEU A 204 -5.01 25.32 15.97
CA LEU A 204 -4.48 24.76 14.72
C LEU A 204 -3.08 24.17 14.91
N ALA A 205 -2.19 24.90 15.59
CA ALA A 205 -0.85 24.42 15.92
C ALA A 205 -0.88 23.18 16.82
N ALA A 206 -1.81 23.11 17.78
CA ALA A 206 -1.97 21.95 18.64
C ALA A 206 -2.40 20.69 17.86
N VAL A 207 -3.33 20.82 16.91
CA VAL A 207 -3.75 19.70 16.05
C VAL A 207 -2.61 19.26 15.12
N ALA A 208 -1.88 20.20 14.53
CA ALA A 208 -0.71 19.89 13.69
C ALA A 208 0.37 19.15 14.50
N ALA A 209 0.72 19.64 15.69
CA ALA A 209 1.69 18.99 16.57
C ALA A 209 1.23 17.59 17.03
N GLN A 210 -0.07 17.44 17.33
CA GLN A 210 -0.64 16.14 17.67
C GLN A 210 -0.47 15.13 16.52
N LEU A 211 -0.87 15.53 15.31
CA LEU A 211 -0.75 14.71 14.09
C LEU A 211 0.71 14.38 13.75
N LEU A 212 1.59 15.37 13.82
CA LEU A 212 2.97 15.25 13.38
C LEU A 212 3.83 14.43 14.34
N ASP A 213 3.63 14.59 15.65
CA ASP A 213 4.63 14.18 16.64
C ASP A 213 4.09 13.30 17.77
N ARG A 214 2.77 13.23 17.99
CA ARG A 214 2.20 12.60 19.21
C ARG A 214 1.33 11.38 18.94
N LEU A 215 0.98 11.09 17.70
CA LEU A 215 0.21 9.89 17.38
C LEU A 215 1.08 8.62 17.59
N PRO A 216 0.60 7.61 18.35
CA PRO A 216 1.34 6.38 18.59
C PRO A 216 1.35 5.52 17.33
N LEU A 217 2.36 5.72 16.49
CA LEU A 217 2.57 5.03 15.23
C LEU A 217 3.84 4.18 15.31
N MET A 218 3.79 2.96 14.77
CA MET A 218 4.96 2.09 14.68
C MET A 218 5.50 2.09 13.26
N ALA A 219 6.82 2.23 13.09
CA ALA A 219 7.50 1.91 11.84
C ALA A 219 8.05 0.49 11.92
N VAL A 220 7.79 -0.28 10.88
CA VAL A 220 8.55 -1.50 10.60
C VAL A 220 9.40 -1.22 9.37
N THR A 221 10.72 -1.32 9.52
CA THR A 221 11.69 -1.03 8.46
C THR A 221 12.50 -2.28 8.13
N TRP A 222 12.64 -2.58 6.85
CA TRP A 222 13.42 -3.72 6.36
C TRP A 222 14.77 -3.29 5.79
N LYS A 223 15.77 -4.16 6.01
CA LYS A 223 17.18 -3.86 5.68
C LYS A 223 17.55 -4.23 4.25
N ASP A 224 16.91 -5.23 3.64
CA ASP A 224 17.30 -5.77 2.34
C ASP A 224 16.25 -5.48 1.24
N PRO A 225 16.59 -4.70 0.20
CA PRO A 225 15.72 -4.45 -0.96
C PRO A 225 15.45 -5.70 -1.83
N LEU A 226 16.34 -6.70 -1.88
CA LEU A 226 16.11 -7.91 -2.70
C LEU A 226 14.99 -8.78 -2.12
N ALA A 227 14.79 -8.73 -0.81
CA ALA A 227 13.66 -9.36 -0.15
C ALA A 227 12.37 -8.52 -0.26
N ALA A 228 12.37 -7.33 -0.90
CA ALA A 228 11.21 -6.45 -0.93
C ALA A 228 9.97 -7.14 -1.53
N CYS A 229 10.13 -7.88 -2.63
CA CYS A 229 9.05 -8.66 -3.25
C CYS A 229 8.45 -9.68 -2.27
N GLN A 230 9.30 -10.46 -1.62
CA GLN A 230 8.91 -11.46 -0.66
C GLN A 230 8.26 -10.87 0.60
N VAL A 231 8.81 -9.77 1.11
CA VAL A 231 8.29 -9.05 2.28
C VAL A 231 6.95 -8.41 1.94
N TYR A 232 6.82 -7.81 0.76
CA TYR A 232 5.59 -7.23 0.24
C TYR A 232 4.44 -8.24 0.24
N LEU A 233 4.70 -9.43 -0.31
CA LEU A 233 3.75 -10.53 -0.31
C LEU A 233 3.44 -11.03 1.10
N TRP A 234 4.47 -11.31 1.89
CA TRP A 234 4.31 -11.79 3.26
C TRP A 234 3.47 -10.85 4.12
N ILE A 235 3.69 -9.53 4.03
CA ILE A 235 2.92 -8.53 4.77
C ILE A 235 1.46 -8.55 4.36
N GLN A 236 1.16 -8.58 3.07
CA GLN A 236 -0.23 -8.52 2.61
C GLN A 236 -1.00 -9.75 3.03
N GLU A 237 -0.34 -10.90 2.93
CA GLU A 237 -0.83 -12.18 3.39
C GLU A 237 -1.04 -12.21 4.91
N LYS A 238 -0.08 -11.71 5.70
CA LYS A 238 -0.25 -11.56 7.15
C LYS A 238 -1.32 -10.54 7.53
N SER A 239 -1.50 -9.49 6.74
CA SER A 239 -2.53 -8.48 6.96
C SER A 239 -3.94 -9.05 6.82
N LEU A 240 -4.14 -10.10 6.01
CA LEU A 240 -5.41 -10.84 6.00
C LEU A 240 -5.73 -11.40 7.40
N PHE A 241 -4.76 -12.01 8.08
CA PHE A 241 -5.01 -12.63 9.39
C PHE A 241 -5.01 -11.64 10.55
N SER A 242 -4.14 -10.63 10.52
CA SER A 242 -4.13 -9.60 11.56
C SER A 242 -5.46 -8.85 11.61
N MET A 243 -6.12 -8.63 10.46
CA MET A 243 -7.45 -8.03 10.40
C MET A 243 -8.54 -9.02 10.81
N ALA A 244 -8.33 -10.32 10.61
CA ALA A 244 -9.27 -11.36 11.03
C ALA A 244 -9.30 -11.56 12.55
N ALA A 245 -8.13 -11.51 13.19
CA ALA A 245 -7.97 -11.72 14.62
C ALA A 245 -8.40 -10.52 15.49
N GLN A 246 -8.65 -9.36 14.87
CA GLN A 246 -9.07 -8.14 15.56
C GLN A 246 -10.22 -7.43 14.81
N PRO A 247 -11.41 -8.05 14.73
CA PRO A 247 -12.54 -7.48 13.99
C PRO A 247 -13.02 -6.13 14.56
N ASP A 248 -12.85 -5.93 15.88
CA ASP A 248 -13.23 -4.71 16.60
C ASP A 248 -12.09 -3.70 16.76
N ALA A 249 -10.87 -4.03 16.32
CA ALA A 249 -9.81 -3.04 16.35
C ALA A 249 -10.19 -1.91 15.41
N THR A 250 -10.30 -0.72 15.98
CA THR A 250 -10.44 0.59 15.31
C THR A 250 -9.25 0.91 14.40
N MET A 251 -8.46 -0.09 13.97
CA MET A 251 -7.39 0.07 13.01
C MET A 251 -8.00 0.51 11.68
N LEU A 252 -7.77 1.79 11.39
CA LEU A 252 -8.15 2.55 10.19
C LEU A 252 -7.48 1.98 8.92
N GLY A 253 -7.76 0.73 8.61
CA GLY A 253 -7.34 0.00 7.42
C GLY A 253 -8.54 -0.35 6.56
N VAL A 254 -8.32 -0.57 5.27
CA VAL A 254 -9.33 -1.13 4.36
C VAL A 254 -8.84 -2.50 3.93
N ARG A 255 -9.71 -3.52 4.04
CA ARG A 255 -9.38 -4.90 3.66
C ARG A 255 -8.92 -4.98 2.20
N PHE A 256 -8.02 -5.91 1.90
CA PHE A 256 -7.59 -6.19 0.53
C PHE A 256 -8.66 -6.99 -0.22
N ARG A 257 -8.86 -6.68 -1.50
CA ARG A 257 -9.59 -7.53 -2.44
C ARG A 257 -8.66 -8.57 -3.06
N ALA A 258 -9.20 -9.62 -3.67
CA ALA A 258 -8.38 -10.59 -4.41
C ALA A 258 -7.58 -9.88 -5.53
N LEU A 259 -8.21 -8.89 -6.19
CA LEU A 259 -7.59 -8.01 -7.16
C LEU A 259 -6.37 -7.27 -6.62
N ASP A 260 -6.44 -6.76 -5.38
CA ASP A 260 -5.32 -6.03 -4.79
C ASP A 260 -4.13 -6.98 -4.60
N LEU A 261 -4.37 -8.16 -4.04
CA LEU A 261 -3.35 -9.17 -3.78
C LEU A 261 -2.74 -9.71 -5.08
N ALA A 262 -3.56 -9.99 -6.09
CA ALA A 262 -3.09 -10.47 -7.39
C ALA A 262 -2.27 -9.42 -8.15
N ARG A 263 -2.73 -8.16 -8.19
CA ARG A 263 -1.94 -7.05 -8.75
C ARG A 263 -0.60 -6.95 -8.05
N ASN A 264 -0.62 -7.01 -6.72
CA ASN A 264 0.56 -6.89 -5.90
C ASN A 264 1.56 -8.03 -6.15
N LEU A 265 1.08 -9.26 -6.34
CA LEU A 265 1.90 -10.41 -6.74
C LEU A 265 2.47 -10.29 -8.14
N LEU A 266 1.67 -9.84 -9.11
CA LEU A 266 2.13 -9.68 -10.49
C LEU A 266 3.17 -8.54 -10.62
N MET A 267 3.04 -7.49 -9.82
CA MET A 267 3.91 -6.32 -9.90
C MET A 267 5.15 -6.42 -8.99
N SER A 268 5.14 -7.31 -8.00
CA SER A 268 6.26 -7.46 -7.07
C SER A 268 7.60 -7.87 -7.71
N PRO A 269 7.69 -8.62 -8.82
CA PRO A 269 8.96 -8.89 -9.50
C PRO A 269 9.69 -7.62 -9.97
N PHE A 270 8.95 -6.55 -10.28
CA PHE A 270 9.51 -5.30 -10.78
C PHE A 270 10.00 -4.37 -9.65
N LEU A 271 9.71 -4.67 -8.38
CA LEU A 271 10.11 -3.85 -7.22
C LEU A 271 11.63 -3.71 -7.04
N SER A 272 12.41 -4.63 -7.61
CA SER A 272 13.87 -4.57 -7.59
C SER A 272 14.44 -3.60 -8.64
N GLY A 273 13.65 -3.19 -9.63
CA GLY A 273 14.00 -2.18 -10.64
C GLY A 273 13.89 -0.74 -10.14
N SER A 274 14.23 0.22 -11.00
CA SER A 274 14.04 1.64 -10.67
C SER A 274 12.55 1.99 -10.56
N VAL A 275 12.23 3.17 -10.01
CA VAL A 275 10.84 3.64 -9.94
C VAL A 275 10.25 3.77 -11.34
N GLU A 276 11.05 4.23 -12.30
CA GLU A 276 10.66 4.36 -13.71
C GLU A 276 10.40 2.98 -14.35
N ASP A 277 11.21 1.97 -14.05
CA ASP A 277 10.99 0.60 -14.52
C ASP A 277 9.69 0.01 -13.95
N GLN A 278 9.41 0.26 -12.68
CA GLN A 278 8.18 -0.16 -12.02
C GLN A 278 6.95 0.51 -12.65
N GLU A 279 7.02 1.82 -12.90
CA GLU A 279 5.95 2.57 -13.57
C GLU A 279 5.70 2.07 -14.98
N ARG A 280 6.77 1.91 -15.78
CA ARG A 280 6.65 1.37 -17.12
C ARG A 280 6.02 -0.02 -17.13
N ALA A 281 6.46 -0.92 -16.25
CA ALA A 281 5.87 -2.26 -16.14
C ALA A 281 4.38 -2.19 -15.78
N TYR A 282 4.01 -1.31 -14.86
CA TYR A 282 2.61 -1.12 -14.47
C TYR A 282 1.75 -0.56 -15.60
N GLU A 283 2.25 0.44 -16.32
CA GLU A 283 1.55 1.11 -17.43
C GLU A 283 1.43 0.22 -18.67
N GLU A 284 2.44 -0.59 -18.97
CA GLU A 284 2.45 -1.47 -20.15
C GLU A 284 1.72 -2.80 -19.91
N LEU A 285 1.75 -3.32 -18.68
CA LEU A 285 1.25 -4.67 -18.39
C LEU A 285 -0.10 -4.66 -17.66
N TRP A 286 -0.20 -3.93 -16.55
CA TRP A 286 -1.39 -4.01 -15.70
C TRP A 286 -2.51 -3.07 -16.14
N LEU A 287 -2.21 -1.80 -16.39
CA LEU A 287 -3.22 -0.79 -16.74
C LEU A 287 -4.06 -1.18 -17.96
N PRO A 288 -3.51 -1.71 -19.07
CA PRO A 288 -4.30 -2.08 -20.24
C PRO A 288 -5.26 -3.23 -19.94
N TRP A 289 -4.89 -4.15 -19.05
CA TRP A 289 -5.78 -5.20 -18.58
C TRP A 289 -6.90 -4.63 -17.71
N GLN A 290 -6.55 -3.80 -16.71
CA GLN A 290 -7.53 -3.22 -15.80
C GLN A 290 -8.54 -2.30 -16.52
N ALA A 291 -8.10 -1.57 -17.55
CA ALA A 291 -8.94 -0.69 -18.36
C ALA A 291 -10.05 -1.43 -19.13
N GLN A 292 -9.97 -2.75 -19.25
CA GLN A 292 -11.05 -3.55 -19.80
C GLN A 292 -12.27 -3.60 -18.89
N PHE A 293 -12.17 -3.20 -17.62
CA PHE A 293 -13.27 -3.29 -16.66
C PHE A 293 -13.79 -1.90 -16.29
N GLY A 294 -15.12 -1.74 -16.22
CA GLY A 294 -15.76 -0.47 -15.82
C GLY A 294 -15.65 -0.16 -14.33
N SER A 295 -15.22 -1.12 -13.51
CA SER A 295 -15.00 -0.92 -12.07
C SER A 295 -14.01 -1.94 -11.49
N ALA A 296 -13.41 -1.60 -10.35
CA ALA A 296 -12.59 -2.54 -9.59
C ALA A 296 -13.38 -3.77 -9.11
N ALA A 297 -14.70 -3.65 -8.89
CA ALA A 297 -15.54 -4.80 -8.54
C ALA A 297 -15.69 -5.78 -9.71
N ALA A 298 -15.85 -5.27 -10.93
CA ALA A 298 -15.92 -6.11 -12.13
C ALA A 298 -14.59 -6.84 -12.41
N ALA A 299 -13.46 -6.16 -12.25
CA ALA A 299 -12.14 -6.78 -12.37
C ALA A 299 -11.89 -7.86 -11.30
N ASP A 300 -12.32 -7.61 -10.06
CA ASP A 300 -12.21 -8.57 -8.94
C ASP A 300 -13.09 -9.81 -9.16
N ALA A 301 -14.31 -9.63 -9.69
CA ALA A 301 -15.21 -10.71 -10.05
C ALA A 301 -14.64 -11.58 -11.18
N PHE A 302 -14.09 -10.95 -12.23
CA PHE A 302 -13.41 -11.66 -13.31
C PHE A 302 -12.23 -12.49 -12.79
N LEU A 303 -11.35 -11.88 -11.97
CA LEU A 303 -10.19 -12.58 -11.41
C LEU A 303 -10.62 -13.81 -10.59
N THR A 304 -11.70 -13.65 -9.81
CA THR A 304 -12.27 -14.74 -9.01
C THR A 304 -12.77 -15.90 -9.87
N ALA A 305 -13.45 -15.59 -10.98
CA ALA A 305 -13.90 -16.60 -11.95
C ALA A 305 -12.72 -17.26 -12.68
N PHE A 306 -11.79 -16.47 -13.19
CA PHE A 306 -10.58 -16.94 -13.87
C PHE A 306 -9.76 -17.91 -13.02
N ALA A 307 -9.54 -17.57 -11.74
CA ALA A 307 -8.80 -18.42 -10.81
C ALA A 307 -9.53 -19.75 -10.51
N ARG A 308 -10.86 -19.77 -10.54
CA ARG A 308 -11.68 -20.97 -10.34
C ARG A 308 -11.58 -21.93 -11.53
N GLU A 309 -11.76 -21.42 -12.75
CA GLU A 309 -11.73 -22.23 -13.99
C GLU A 309 -10.38 -22.93 -14.15
N ARG A 310 -9.27 -22.21 -13.95
CA ARG A 310 -7.91 -22.78 -14.04
C ARG A 310 -7.62 -23.88 -13.05
N SER A 311 -8.23 -23.83 -11.87
CA SER A 311 -8.08 -24.89 -10.86
C SER A 311 -8.86 -26.15 -11.20
N ALA A 312 -9.91 -26.04 -12.02
CA ALA A 312 -10.67 -27.20 -12.47
C ALA A 312 -9.96 -27.94 -13.63
N GLU A 313 -9.22 -27.20 -14.45
CA GLU A 313 -8.48 -27.73 -15.61
C GLU A 313 -7.13 -28.38 -15.22
N GLY A 314 -6.45 -27.82 -14.22
CA GLY A 314 -5.20 -28.34 -13.71
C GLY A 314 -5.42 -29.16 -12.44
N GLY A 315 -5.36 -30.49 -12.51
CA GLY A 315 -5.31 -31.40 -11.35
C GLY A 315 -4.04 -31.26 -10.49
N GLY A 316 -3.52 -30.03 -10.34
CA GLY A 316 -2.32 -29.69 -9.61
C GLY A 316 -2.50 -29.78 -8.09
N LYS A 317 -1.38 -29.98 -7.38
CA LYS A 317 -1.37 -29.98 -5.92
C LYS A 317 -1.85 -28.60 -5.41
N PRO A 318 -2.67 -28.57 -4.33
CA PRO A 318 -3.06 -27.32 -3.70
C PRO A 318 -1.83 -26.51 -3.26
N SER A 319 -1.86 -25.18 -3.44
CA SER A 319 -0.76 -24.32 -2.97
C SER A 319 -0.61 -24.40 -1.45
N ALA A 320 0.58 -24.06 -0.95
CA ALA A 320 0.83 -23.98 0.49
C ALA A 320 -0.20 -23.08 1.20
N LEU A 321 -0.64 -22.01 0.52
CA LEU A 321 -1.71 -21.13 0.96
C LEU A 321 -3.06 -21.87 1.03
N MET A 322 -3.44 -22.63 0.01
CA MET A 322 -4.71 -23.38 -0.01
C MET A 322 -4.78 -24.42 1.13
N VAL A 323 -3.67 -25.10 1.42
CA VAL A 323 -3.58 -26.08 2.53
C VAL A 323 -3.73 -25.41 3.89
N GLN A 324 -3.20 -24.21 4.06
CA GLN A 324 -3.32 -23.47 5.32
C GLN A 324 -4.70 -22.83 5.51
N LEU A 325 -5.44 -22.54 4.43
CA LEU A 325 -6.75 -21.89 4.52
C LEU A 325 -7.81 -22.72 5.23
N ASP A 326 -7.76 -24.05 5.12
CA ASP A 326 -8.70 -24.93 5.80
C ASP A 326 -8.65 -24.77 7.34
N GLY A 327 -7.45 -24.55 7.89
CA GLY A 327 -7.25 -24.27 9.31
C GLY A 327 -7.62 -22.84 9.73
N LEU A 328 -7.73 -21.92 8.77
CA LEU A 328 -7.89 -20.47 9.01
C LEU A 328 -9.31 -19.97 8.67
N ALA A 329 -10.11 -20.77 7.98
CA ALA A 329 -11.50 -20.46 7.63
C ALA A 329 -12.35 -19.94 8.81
N PRO A 330 -12.26 -20.50 10.04
CA PRO A 330 -13.00 -19.97 11.19
C PRO A 330 -12.62 -18.53 11.55
N LEU A 331 -11.32 -18.19 11.51
CA LEU A 331 -10.82 -16.84 11.79
C LEU A 331 -11.25 -15.87 10.69
N CYS A 332 -11.18 -16.27 9.42
CA CYS A 332 -11.62 -15.46 8.30
C CYS A 332 -13.11 -15.09 8.41
N LEU A 333 -13.97 -16.05 8.79
CA LEU A 333 -15.40 -15.81 8.99
C LEU A 333 -15.67 -14.84 10.15
N GLN A 334 -15.01 -15.02 11.29
CA GLN A 334 -15.10 -14.10 12.43
C GLN A 334 -14.62 -12.68 12.07
N GLY A 335 -13.59 -12.61 11.23
CA GLY A 335 -13.01 -11.38 10.71
C GLY A 335 -13.81 -10.69 9.60
N GLY A 336 -14.92 -11.28 9.13
CA GLY A 336 -15.68 -10.78 7.97
C GLY A 336 -14.87 -10.76 6.68
N ILE A 337 -13.94 -11.69 6.52
CA ILE A 337 -13.13 -11.86 5.31
C ILE A 337 -13.77 -12.94 4.44
N SER A 338 -13.99 -12.63 3.17
CA SER A 338 -14.52 -13.59 2.20
C SER A 338 -13.53 -14.72 1.98
N ILE A 339 -13.86 -15.94 2.44
CA ILE A 339 -13.10 -17.16 2.18
C ILE A 339 -12.94 -17.35 0.66
N GLU A 340 -14.01 -17.10 -0.11
CA GLU A 340 -14.00 -17.19 -1.57
C GLU A 340 -12.90 -16.32 -2.20
N HIS A 341 -12.73 -15.07 -1.73
CA HIS A 341 -11.69 -14.18 -2.26
C HIS A 341 -10.29 -14.68 -1.92
N ILE A 342 -10.09 -15.20 -0.71
CA ILE A 342 -8.78 -15.73 -0.32
C ILE A 342 -8.46 -17.00 -1.10
N CYS A 343 -9.44 -17.90 -1.30
CA CYS A 343 -9.28 -19.08 -2.14
C CYS A 343 -8.99 -18.71 -3.61
N ALA A 344 -9.62 -17.68 -4.15
CA ALA A 344 -9.33 -17.19 -5.49
C ALA A 344 -7.88 -16.69 -5.61
N TYR A 345 -7.43 -15.87 -4.66
CA TYR A 345 -6.03 -15.45 -4.60
C TYR A 345 -5.08 -16.64 -4.43
N ALA A 346 -5.41 -17.62 -3.58
CA ALA A 346 -4.59 -18.81 -3.35
C ALA A 346 -4.32 -19.64 -4.60
N ARG A 347 -5.36 -19.78 -5.43
CA ARG A 347 -5.29 -20.46 -6.74
C ARG A 347 -4.49 -19.64 -7.74
N PHE A 348 -4.73 -18.33 -7.76
CA PHE A 348 -3.99 -17.42 -8.62
C PHE A 348 -2.48 -17.42 -8.30
N ALA A 349 -2.13 -17.39 -7.01
CA ALA A 349 -0.75 -17.46 -6.54
C ALA A 349 -0.08 -18.79 -6.94
N ALA A 350 -0.79 -19.91 -6.81
CA ALA A 350 -0.28 -21.22 -7.22
C ALA A 350 0.14 -21.25 -8.70
N GLU A 351 -0.68 -20.66 -9.57
CA GLU A 351 -0.39 -20.62 -11.01
C GLU A 351 0.76 -19.64 -11.33
N PHE A 352 0.82 -18.51 -10.63
CA PHE A 352 1.96 -17.60 -10.73
C PHE A 352 3.27 -18.29 -10.34
N GLU A 353 3.30 -19.01 -9.22
CA GLU A 353 4.48 -19.75 -8.75
C GLU A 353 4.93 -20.80 -9.77
N ARG A 354 3.98 -21.57 -10.33
CA ARG A 354 4.26 -22.58 -11.36
C ARG A 354 4.95 -21.95 -12.57
N LEU A 355 4.38 -20.87 -13.10
CA LEU A 355 4.96 -20.14 -14.23
C LEU A 355 6.29 -19.47 -13.88
N ALA A 356 6.44 -18.97 -12.65
CA ALA A 356 7.66 -18.31 -12.20
C ALA A 356 8.83 -19.30 -12.06
N ALA A 357 8.57 -20.56 -11.70
CA ALA A 357 9.57 -21.62 -11.69
C ALA A 357 10.12 -21.91 -13.10
N GLU A 358 9.29 -21.77 -14.14
CA GLU A 358 9.68 -22.02 -15.54
C GLU A 358 10.30 -20.79 -16.22
N ARG A 359 9.81 -19.58 -15.90
CA ARG A 359 10.04 -18.36 -16.70
C ARG A 359 10.59 -17.16 -15.91
N GLY A 360 10.81 -17.32 -14.61
CA GLY A 360 11.10 -16.22 -13.69
C GLY A 360 9.88 -15.35 -13.40
N GLY A 361 9.97 -14.47 -12.39
CA GLY A 361 8.84 -13.67 -11.91
C GLY A 361 8.25 -12.74 -12.97
N GLU A 362 9.08 -11.98 -13.69
CA GLU A 362 8.60 -11.10 -14.77
C GLU A 362 7.98 -11.89 -15.93
N GLY A 363 8.54 -13.06 -16.27
CA GLY A 363 8.01 -13.95 -17.29
C GLY A 363 6.64 -14.52 -16.92
N ALA A 364 6.46 -14.89 -15.65
CA ALA A 364 5.17 -15.33 -15.10
C ALA A 364 4.12 -14.22 -15.16
N THR A 365 4.50 -12.99 -14.79
CA THR A 365 3.60 -11.83 -14.89
C THR A 365 3.10 -11.62 -16.31
N ARG A 366 4.00 -11.63 -17.29
CA ARG A 366 3.64 -11.42 -18.70
C ARG A 366 2.75 -12.54 -19.23
N ALA A 367 3.03 -13.79 -18.87
CA ALA A 367 2.22 -14.94 -19.26
C ALA A 367 0.79 -14.84 -18.71
N LEU A 368 0.64 -14.64 -17.40
CA LEU A 368 -0.67 -14.54 -16.76
C LEU A 368 -1.48 -13.35 -17.27
N LEU A 369 -0.88 -12.18 -17.42
CA LEU A 369 -1.62 -11.02 -17.93
C LEU A 369 -2.05 -11.18 -19.39
N SER A 370 -1.24 -11.85 -20.22
CA SER A 370 -1.62 -12.20 -21.59
C SER A 370 -2.84 -13.13 -21.60
N GLU A 371 -2.80 -14.18 -20.78
CA GLU A 371 -3.89 -15.15 -20.66
C GLU A 371 -5.17 -14.53 -20.10
N MET A 372 -5.07 -13.74 -19.03
CA MET A 372 -6.19 -12.99 -18.46
C MET A 372 -6.78 -12.01 -19.47
N SER A 373 -5.95 -11.39 -20.31
CA SER A 373 -6.42 -10.50 -21.39
C SER A 373 -7.11 -11.25 -22.53
N ALA A 374 -6.67 -12.46 -22.86
CA ALA A 374 -7.35 -13.32 -23.82
C ALA A 374 -8.73 -13.75 -23.29
N ALA A 375 -8.80 -14.21 -22.04
CA ALA A 375 -10.05 -14.61 -21.38
C ALA A 375 -11.03 -13.43 -21.19
N ALA A 376 -10.54 -12.23 -20.84
CA ALA A 376 -11.39 -11.05 -20.72
C ALA A 376 -12.04 -10.65 -22.06
N ARG A 377 -11.35 -10.89 -23.19
CA ARG A 377 -11.88 -10.64 -24.53
C ARG A 377 -12.91 -11.69 -24.95
N SER A 378 -12.72 -12.97 -24.62
CA SER A 378 -13.70 -14.02 -24.96
C SER A 378 -15.02 -13.85 -24.21
N VAL A 379 -14.99 -13.35 -22.97
CA VAL A 379 -16.20 -13.03 -22.17
C VAL A 379 -16.98 -11.84 -22.76
N LYS A 380 -16.30 -10.90 -23.43
CA LYS A 380 -16.92 -9.72 -24.05
C LYS A 380 -17.41 -9.94 -25.48
N ALA A 381 -17.00 -11.02 -26.15
CA ALA A 381 -17.49 -11.34 -27.48
C ALA A 381 -18.97 -11.76 -27.38
N PRO A 382 -19.90 -11.17 -28.16
CA PRO A 382 -21.25 -11.69 -28.23
C PRO A 382 -21.18 -13.14 -28.71
N ARG A 383 -21.85 -14.05 -28.00
CA ARG A 383 -22.04 -15.43 -28.47
C ARG A 383 -22.75 -15.37 -29.82
N MET A 384 -22.03 -15.66 -30.91
CA MET A 384 -22.57 -15.75 -32.27
C MET A 384 -23.37 -17.05 -32.51
N ASP A 385 -24.03 -17.60 -31.49
CA ASP A 385 -24.69 -18.92 -31.59
C ASP A 385 -26.22 -18.90 -31.37
N ASP A 386 -26.87 -17.72 -31.30
CA ASP A 386 -28.34 -17.62 -31.28
C ASP A 386 -28.95 -17.01 -32.56
N ALA A 387 -28.18 -16.97 -33.66
CA ALA A 387 -28.68 -16.56 -34.99
C ALA A 387 -28.69 -17.76 -35.95
N GLY A 388 -29.47 -18.78 -35.64
CA GLY A 388 -29.61 -19.94 -36.52
C GLY A 388 -30.69 -20.91 -36.07
N GLY A 389 -31.96 -20.57 -36.26
CA GLY A 389 -33.03 -21.56 -36.08
C GLY A 389 -34.44 -21.00 -36.06
N THR A 390 -34.96 -20.56 -37.20
CA THR A 390 -36.35 -20.80 -37.64
C THR A 390 -36.46 -20.36 -39.09
N ALA A 391 -36.39 -21.35 -39.98
CA ALA A 391 -36.97 -21.28 -41.31
C ALA A 391 -38.39 -21.85 -41.23
#